data_AF-A0A1Q5EC65-F1
#
_entry.id   AF-A0A1Q5EC65-F1
#
_cell.length_a   1.000
_cell.length_b   1.000
_cell.length_c   1.000
_cell.angle_alpha   90.00
_cell.angle_beta   90.00
_cell.angle_gamma   90.00
#
_symmetry.space_group_name_H-M   'P 1'
#
loop_
_entity.id
_entity.type
_entity.pdbx_description
1 polymer ?
#
loop_
_entity_poly.entity_id
_entity_poly.type
_entity_poly.pdbx_seq_one_letter_code
_entity_poly.pdbx_strand_id
1 'polypeptide(L)'
;MQLRLPAALAALALGLALAPAAVADEEPGASDAATAIEITGITIDPKVPSRVRVELDYTCAASDGPRSLNTSVEQTDPDDPATVAFGSTRTSPTLVVCDGSEHSQSVVVQSKTSNWLEGVDAVVITTLADLGAAPPAFADAQQLVLDLPADA
;
A
#
# COMPACT_ATOMS: atom_id res chain seq x y z
N MET A 1 -46.18 -71.46 -20.94
CA MET A 1 -46.57 -70.28 -21.75
C MET A 1 -45.71 -69.12 -21.28
N GLN A 2 -44.45 -69.01 -21.75
CA GLN A 2 -44.00 -68.09 -22.80
C GLN A 2 -44.66 -66.70 -22.76
N LEU A 3 -43.90 -65.65 -22.42
CA LEU A 3 -43.79 -64.39 -23.17
C LEU A 3 -42.75 -63.49 -22.48
N ARG A 4 -41.48 -63.55 -22.89
CA ARG A 4 -40.78 -62.65 -23.84
C ARG A 4 -40.06 -61.47 -23.15
N LEU A 5 -38.75 -61.66 -22.95
CA LEU A 5 -37.72 -60.60 -23.08
C LEU A 5 -37.50 -60.33 -24.58
N PRO A 6 -37.07 -59.12 -25.01
CA PRO A 6 -35.63 -58.82 -24.96
C PRO A 6 -35.20 -57.36 -24.79
N ALA A 7 -33.94 -57.24 -24.34
CA ALA A 7 -32.89 -56.32 -24.78
C ALA A 7 -33.10 -54.80 -24.67
N ALA A 8 -32.23 -54.12 -23.93
CA ALA A 8 -30.95 -53.69 -24.49
C ALA A 8 -30.06 -52.99 -23.43
N LEU A 9 -28.82 -53.51 -23.34
CA LEU A 9 -27.51 -52.85 -23.27
C LEU A 9 -27.34 -51.60 -22.37
N ALA A 10 -26.52 -51.70 -21.31
CA ALA A 10 -25.07 -51.45 -21.27
C ALA A 10 -24.81 -50.03 -20.70
N ALA A 11 -23.80 -49.70 -19.90
CA ALA A 11 -22.53 -50.33 -19.54
C ALA A 11 -22.12 -49.75 -18.14
N LEU A 12 -21.59 -50.58 -17.23
CA LEU A 12 -20.17 -50.61 -16.79
C LEU A 12 -19.58 -49.35 -16.12
N ALA A 13 -19.13 -49.57 -14.89
CA ALA A 13 -17.82 -49.22 -14.30
C ALA A 13 -17.99 -48.54 -12.92
N LEU A 14 -17.86 -49.26 -11.80
CA LEU A 14 -16.62 -49.54 -11.05
C LEU A 14 -15.86 -48.27 -10.61
N GLY A 15 -15.79 -48.06 -9.30
CA GLY A 15 -14.87 -47.12 -8.68
C GLY A 15 -15.09 -46.96 -7.17
N LEU A 16 -14.47 -47.83 -6.37
CA LEU A 16 -14.27 -47.63 -4.93
C LEU A 16 -13.37 -46.41 -4.67
N ALA A 17 -13.60 -45.63 -3.59
CA ALA A 17 -12.53 -45.06 -2.77
C ALA A 17 -13.06 -44.40 -1.47
N LEU A 18 -12.21 -44.48 -0.45
CA LEU A 18 -12.35 -44.11 0.95
C LEU A 18 -12.41 -42.59 1.23
N ALA A 19 -12.88 -42.25 2.43
CA ALA A 19 -12.94 -40.93 3.10
C ALA A 19 -11.57 -40.21 3.22
N PRO A 20 -11.52 -38.89 3.58
CA PRO A 20 -11.66 -38.49 4.99
C PRO A 20 -12.43 -37.17 5.23
N ALA A 21 -12.88 -37.01 6.49
CA ALA A 21 -13.38 -35.77 7.05
C ALA A 21 -12.23 -34.75 7.19
N ALA A 22 -12.38 -33.58 6.57
CA ALA A 22 -11.50 -32.45 6.77
C ALA A 22 -11.95 -31.69 8.03
N VAL A 23 -11.14 -31.77 9.07
CA VAL A 23 -11.08 -30.78 10.15
C VAL A 23 -10.66 -29.46 9.52
N ALA A 24 -11.56 -28.48 9.51
CA ALA A 24 -11.21 -27.10 9.26
C ALA A 24 -10.53 -26.57 10.53
N ASP A 25 -9.21 -26.55 10.49
CA ASP A 25 -8.38 -25.71 11.35
C ASP A 25 -8.60 -24.28 10.84
N GLU A 26 -9.50 -23.52 11.46
CA GLU A 26 -9.62 -22.09 11.23
C GLU A 26 -8.36 -21.43 11.84
N GLU A 27 -7.31 -21.28 11.02
CA GLU A 27 -6.32 -20.24 11.25
C GLU A 27 -7.07 -18.91 11.38
N PRO A 28 -6.77 -18.07 12.39
CA PRO A 28 -7.43 -16.79 12.52
C PRO A 28 -7.12 -15.98 11.27
N GLY A 29 -8.16 -15.70 10.49
CA GLY A 29 -8.06 -15.07 9.19
C GLY A 29 -7.13 -13.87 9.25
N ALA A 30 -6.00 -13.97 8.56
CA ALA A 30 -5.30 -12.81 8.06
C ALA A 30 -6.36 -11.95 7.40
N SER A 31 -6.67 -10.81 8.01
CA SER A 31 -7.58 -9.84 7.44
C SER A 31 -7.14 -9.60 5.99
N ASP A 32 -8.00 -9.93 5.02
CA ASP A 32 -7.76 -9.72 3.58
C ASP A 32 -7.86 -8.22 3.22
N ALA A 33 -7.53 -7.36 4.18
CA ALA A 33 -7.48 -5.93 4.01
C ALA A 33 -6.34 -5.63 3.02
N ALA A 34 -6.74 -5.31 1.79
CA ALA A 34 -5.83 -4.84 0.78
C ALA A 34 -5.01 -3.68 1.35
N THR A 35 -3.70 -3.73 1.16
CA THR A 35 -2.86 -2.61 1.56
C THR A 35 -3.10 -1.45 0.61
N ALA A 36 -3.44 -0.30 1.17
CA ALA A 36 -3.70 0.92 0.43
C ALA A 36 -3.09 2.10 1.20
N ILE A 37 -2.53 3.05 0.47
CA ILE A 37 -2.18 4.36 0.98
C ILE A 37 -2.80 5.42 0.09
N GLU A 38 -3.17 6.54 0.70
CA GLU A 38 -3.71 7.72 0.02
C GLU A 38 -3.04 8.97 0.60
N ILE A 39 -2.69 9.92 -0.28
CA ILE A 39 -2.23 11.24 0.13
C ILE A 39 -3.47 12.14 0.19
N THR A 40 -3.91 12.50 1.39
CA THR A 40 -5.17 13.24 1.59
C THR A 40 -4.99 14.73 1.74
N GLY A 41 -3.78 15.17 2.06
CA GLY A 41 -3.49 16.60 2.20
C GLY A 41 -2.01 16.90 2.20
N ILE A 42 -1.67 18.09 1.74
CA ILE A 42 -0.30 18.61 1.78
C ILE A 42 -0.35 20.07 2.22
N THR A 43 0.55 20.45 3.12
CA THR A 43 0.65 21.83 3.63
C THR A 43 2.11 22.21 3.77
N ILE A 44 2.50 23.32 3.12
CA ILE A 44 3.83 23.91 3.25
C ILE A 44 3.85 24.76 4.53
N ASP A 45 4.90 24.64 5.35
CA ASP A 45 5.05 25.46 6.56
C ASP A 45 5.45 26.90 6.17
N PRO A 46 4.59 27.91 6.36
CA PRO A 46 4.87 29.28 5.91
C PRO A 46 6.01 29.94 6.69
N LYS A 47 6.41 29.37 7.83
CA LYS A 47 7.55 29.88 8.63
C LYS A 47 8.84 29.15 8.29
N VAL A 48 8.76 28.01 7.62
CA VAL A 48 9.89 27.14 7.29
C VAL A 48 9.68 26.62 5.86
N PRO A 49 10.06 27.37 4.82
CA PRO A 49 9.79 27.02 3.41
C PRO A 49 10.46 25.71 2.97
N SER A 50 11.44 25.22 3.74
CA SER A 50 12.06 23.90 3.54
C SER A 50 11.25 22.74 4.13
N ARG A 51 10.01 22.95 4.60
CA ARG A 51 9.24 21.96 5.35
C ARG A 51 7.83 21.81 4.80
N VAL A 52 7.46 20.56 4.55
CA VAL A 52 6.14 20.13 4.09
C VAL A 52 5.56 19.17 5.11
N ARG A 53 4.28 19.36 5.42
CA ARG A 53 3.43 18.40 6.11
C ARG A 53 2.60 17.65 5.07
N VAL A 54 2.60 16.33 5.16
CA VAL A 54 1.83 15.44 4.31
C VAL A 54 0.88 14.66 5.21
N GLU A 55 -0.42 14.75 4.94
CA GLU A 55 -1.46 13.97 5.56
C GLU A 55 -1.71 12.72 4.70
N LEU A 56 -1.75 11.57 5.35
CA LEU A 56 -1.83 10.26 4.72
C LEU A 56 -2.91 9.44 5.41
N ASP A 57 -3.75 8.78 4.62
CA ASP A 57 -4.60 7.70 5.08
C ASP A 57 -4.04 6.38 4.56
N TYR A 58 -4.01 5.36 5.41
CA TYR A 58 -3.49 4.06 5.02
C TYR A 58 -4.25 2.93 5.72
N THR A 59 -4.37 1.82 5.00
CA THR A 59 -4.87 0.55 5.51
C THR A 59 -3.87 -0.53 5.14
N CYS A 60 -3.62 -1.48 6.04
CA CYS A 60 -2.77 -2.63 5.76
C CYS A 60 -3.21 -3.83 6.60
N ALA A 61 -3.11 -5.01 6.02
CA ALA A 61 -3.38 -6.28 6.70
C ALA A 61 -2.46 -6.48 7.90
N ALA A 62 -3.01 -7.10 8.95
CA ALA A 62 -2.23 -7.54 10.10
C ALA A 62 -1.08 -8.43 9.65
N SER A 63 0.11 -8.16 10.18
CA SER A 63 1.32 -8.89 9.80
C SER A 63 2.31 -8.94 10.96
N ASP A 64 2.98 -10.07 11.08
CA ASP A 64 4.04 -10.30 12.07
C ASP A 64 5.37 -9.62 11.71
N GLY A 65 5.46 -9.03 10.51
CA GLY A 65 6.67 -8.37 9.99
C GLY A 65 6.68 -6.86 10.23
N PRO A 66 7.87 -6.24 10.45
CA PRO A 66 7.96 -4.79 10.54
C PRO A 66 7.58 -4.11 9.22
N ARG A 67 6.85 -3.00 9.33
CA ARG A 67 6.42 -2.19 8.19
C ARG A 67 7.24 -0.92 8.10
N SER A 68 7.33 -0.36 6.90
CA SER A 68 7.97 0.94 6.70
C SER A 68 7.11 1.81 5.83
N LEU A 69 6.76 2.96 6.35
CA LEU A 69 6.20 4.04 5.56
C LEU A 69 7.31 5.05 5.28
N ASN A 70 7.53 5.32 4.00
CA ASN A 70 8.46 6.34 3.54
C ASN A 70 7.68 7.39 2.77
N THR A 71 7.99 8.65 3.02
CA THR A 71 7.43 9.79 2.30
C THR A 71 8.58 10.66 1.82
N SER A 72 8.68 10.86 0.53
CA SER A 72 9.57 11.84 -0.08
C SER A 72 8.75 12.95 -0.71
N VAL A 73 9.33 14.13 -0.71
CA VAL A 73 8.92 15.19 -1.60
C VAL A 73 10.13 15.42 -2.49
N GLU A 74 9.88 15.59 -3.78
CA GLU A 74 10.88 15.86 -4.80
C GLU A 74 10.47 17.14 -5.51
N GLN A 75 11.42 18.04 -5.70
CA GLN A 75 11.17 19.30 -6.39
C GLN A 75 12.30 19.56 -7.36
N THR A 76 11.94 19.96 -8.58
CA THR A 76 12.88 20.49 -9.56
C THR A 76 13.28 21.90 -9.14
N ASP A 77 14.58 22.20 -9.17
CA ASP A 77 15.06 23.54 -8.85
C ASP A 77 14.45 24.56 -9.84
N PRO A 78 13.78 25.62 -9.35
CA PRO A 78 13.14 26.60 -10.23
C PRO A 78 14.13 27.37 -11.12
N ASP A 79 15.40 27.45 -10.70
CA ASP A 79 16.46 28.15 -11.43
C ASP A 79 17.31 27.18 -12.29
N ASP A 80 17.26 25.87 -12.02
CA ASP A 80 17.99 24.84 -12.77
C ASP A 80 17.18 23.53 -12.94
N PRO A 81 16.52 23.31 -14.09
CA PRO A 81 15.67 22.15 -14.31
C PRO A 81 16.42 20.80 -14.38
N ALA A 82 17.76 20.82 -14.44
CA ALA A 82 18.56 19.60 -14.36
C ALA A 82 18.76 19.11 -12.91
N THR A 83 18.42 19.95 -11.93
CA THR A 83 18.60 19.66 -10.51
C THR A 83 17.25 19.30 -9.88
N VAL A 84 17.16 18.11 -9.30
CA VAL A 84 16.01 17.68 -8.48
C VAL A 84 16.50 17.49 -7.05
N ALA A 85 15.89 18.19 -6.11
CA ALA A 85 16.27 18.13 -4.71
C ALA A 85 15.09 18.50 -3.83
N PHE A 86 14.70 17.58 -2.95
CA PHE A 86 13.92 17.89 -1.75
C PHE A 86 14.07 16.71 -0.76
N GLY A 87 13.56 16.85 0.47
CA GLY A 87 13.77 15.89 1.55
C GLY A 87 12.96 14.59 1.45
N SER A 88 13.31 13.64 2.30
CA SER A 88 12.50 12.45 2.59
C SER A 88 12.46 12.17 4.08
N THR A 89 11.44 11.43 4.51
CA THR A 89 11.28 10.98 5.88
C THR A 89 10.77 9.54 5.88
N ARG A 90 11.32 8.77 6.82
CA ARG A 90 10.87 7.44 7.12
C ARG A 90 10.14 7.45 8.46
N THR A 91 8.87 7.06 8.44
CA THR A 91 8.11 6.83 9.67
C THR A 91 8.68 5.62 10.38
N SER A 92 8.87 5.73 11.70
CA SER A 92 9.34 4.60 12.50
C SER A 92 8.42 3.40 12.30
N PRO A 93 8.95 2.18 12.11
CA PRO A 93 8.13 0.97 11.99
C PRO A 93 7.15 0.79 13.14
N THR A 94 7.51 1.22 14.35
CA THR A 94 6.66 1.15 15.55
C THR A 94 5.47 2.10 15.54
N LEU A 95 5.44 3.07 14.62
CA LEU A 95 4.36 4.04 14.47
C LEU A 95 3.42 3.68 13.32
N VAL A 96 3.73 2.63 12.54
CA VAL A 96 2.87 2.12 11.47
C VAL A 96 2.04 0.98 12.05
N VAL A 97 0.72 1.17 12.12
CA VAL A 97 -0.21 0.17 12.65
C VAL A 97 -0.90 -0.52 11.48
N CYS A 98 -0.75 -1.84 11.40
CA CYS A 98 -1.46 -2.66 10.43
C CYS A 98 -2.35 -3.64 11.19
N ASP A 99 -3.63 -3.31 11.32
CA ASP A 99 -4.65 -4.13 11.96
C ASP A 99 -5.87 -4.34 11.05
N GLY A 100 -5.74 -3.99 9.76
CA GLY A 100 -6.82 -4.01 8.77
C GLY A 100 -7.81 -2.85 8.88
N SER A 101 -7.62 -1.93 9.84
CA SER A 101 -8.40 -0.69 9.92
C SER A 101 -7.70 0.45 9.17
N GLU A 102 -8.46 1.50 8.88
CA GLU A 102 -7.93 2.74 8.33
C GLU A 102 -7.26 3.57 9.42
N HIS A 103 -6.08 4.09 9.12
CA HIS A 103 -5.29 4.95 9.99
C HIS A 103 -4.91 6.23 9.26
N SER A 104 -5.04 7.37 9.94
CA SER A 104 -4.56 8.67 9.44
C SER A 104 -3.28 9.07 10.15
N GLN A 105 -2.34 9.64 9.40
CA GLN A 105 -1.10 10.18 9.96
C GLN A 105 -0.59 11.42 9.26
N SER A 106 0.09 12.26 10.04
CA SER A 106 0.77 13.47 9.55
C SER A 106 2.29 13.26 9.55
N VAL A 107 2.89 13.29 8.38
CA VAL A 107 4.35 13.14 8.18
C VAL A 107 4.95 14.49 7.80
N VAL A 108 6.07 14.83 8.42
CA VAL A 108 6.81 16.06 8.08
C VAL A 108 8.04 15.70 7.27
N VAL A 109 8.09 16.20 6.05
CA VAL A 109 9.25 16.12 5.17
C VAL A 109 9.97 17.46 5.20
N GLN A 110 11.24 17.45 5.56
CA GLN A 110 12.07 18.66 5.61
C GLN A 110 13.30 18.50 4.73
N SER A 111 13.47 19.43 3.79
CA SER A 111 14.72 19.57 3.06
C SER A 111 15.81 20.09 3.99
N LYS A 112 17.00 19.49 3.87
CA LYS A 112 18.20 19.87 4.64
C LYS A 112 19.18 20.71 3.85
N THR A 113 19.07 20.66 2.53
CA THR A 113 20.04 21.22 1.58
C THR A 113 19.48 22.43 0.84
N SER A 114 18.15 22.57 0.77
CA SER A 114 17.49 23.60 -0.01
C SER A 114 16.28 24.13 0.75
N ASN A 115 15.93 25.38 0.48
CA ASN A 115 14.75 26.06 1.01
C ASN A 115 13.68 26.30 -0.05
N TRP A 116 13.68 25.50 -1.12
CA TRP A 116 12.74 25.67 -2.23
C TRP A 116 11.37 25.14 -1.84
N LEU A 117 10.35 25.99 -1.97
CA LEU A 117 8.93 25.72 -2.14
C LEU A 117 8.18 27.05 -1.96
N GLU A 118 7.97 27.79 -3.05
CA GLU A 118 6.77 28.63 -3.28
C GLU A 118 6.58 28.67 -4.82
N GLY A 119 5.44 28.22 -5.38
CA GLY A 119 5.31 28.14 -6.84
C GLY A 119 4.20 27.33 -7.49
N VAL A 120 4.08 25.99 -7.42
CA VAL A 120 4.97 24.90 -6.98
C VAL A 120 4.99 23.89 -8.15
N ASP A 121 6.13 23.30 -8.49
CA ASP A 121 6.19 22.07 -9.31
C ASP A 121 6.98 21.04 -8.51
N ALA A 122 6.26 20.24 -7.72
CA ALA A 122 6.83 19.25 -6.83
C ALA A 122 6.00 17.97 -6.86
N VAL A 123 6.62 16.87 -6.46
CA VAL A 123 5.99 15.55 -6.43
C VAL A 123 6.14 14.99 -5.02
N VAL A 124 5.04 14.58 -4.42
CA VAL A 124 5.05 13.81 -3.18
C VAL A 124 4.92 12.34 -3.53
N ILE A 125 5.87 11.54 -3.06
CA ILE A 125 5.82 10.09 -3.19
C ILE A 125 5.72 9.50 -1.79
N THR A 126 4.76 8.61 -1.59
CA THR A 126 4.64 7.84 -0.36
C THR A 126 4.59 6.36 -0.68
N THR A 127 5.20 5.54 0.17
CA THR A 127 5.32 4.10 -0.07
C THR A 127 5.25 3.34 1.22
N LEU A 128 4.35 2.35 1.26
CA LEU A 128 4.21 1.40 2.36
C LEU A 128 4.85 0.07 1.97
N ALA A 129 5.88 -0.33 2.72
CA ALA A 129 6.64 -1.55 2.47
C ALA A 129 6.51 -2.57 3.61
N ASP A 130 6.46 -3.83 3.22
CA ASP A 130 6.71 -4.98 4.08
C ASP A 130 8.21 -5.24 4.16
N LEU A 131 8.82 -4.98 5.32
CA LEU A 131 10.22 -5.29 5.55
C LEU A 131 10.44 -6.69 6.11
N GLY A 132 9.38 -7.38 6.55
CA GLY A 132 9.43 -8.77 6.96
C GLY A 132 9.43 -9.74 5.78
N ALA A 133 8.96 -9.29 4.61
CA ALA A 133 9.06 -10.06 3.37
C ALA A 133 10.51 -10.18 2.88
N ALA A 134 10.88 -11.36 2.37
CA ALA A 134 12.18 -11.60 1.75
C ALA A 134 11.99 -12.05 0.28
N PRO A 135 12.32 -11.21 -0.72
CA PRO A 135 12.83 -9.83 -0.59
C PRO A 135 11.77 -8.84 -0.06
N PRO A 136 12.17 -7.65 0.42
CA PRO A 136 11.22 -6.62 0.82
C PRO A 136 10.21 -6.35 -0.29
N ALA A 137 8.94 -6.29 0.09
CA ALA A 137 7.84 -6.09 -0.84
C ALA A 137 7.22 -4.72 -0.62
N PHE A 138 7.02 -3.97 -1.70
CA PHE A 138 6.26 -2.73 -1.67
C PHE A 138 4.78 -3.09 -1.83
N ALA A 139 4.00 -2.78 -0.80
CA ALA A 139 2.60 -3.18 -0.75
C ALA A 139 1.73 -2.14 -1.46
N ASP A 140 2.06 -0.85 -1.32
CA ASP A 140 1.43 0.21 -2.10
C ASP A 140 2.33 1.44 -2.21
N ALA A 141 2.15 2.22 -3.28
CA ALA A 141 2.85 3.48 -3.51
C ALA A 141 1.93 4.52 -4.17
N GLN A 142 1.92 5.74 -3.63
CA GLN A 142 1.17 6.86 -4.19
C GLN A 142 2.09 8.00 -4.58
N GLN A 143 1.70 8.68 -5.64
CA GLN A 143 2.36 9.87 -6.14
C GLN A 143 1.32 10.98 -6.35
N LEU A 144 1.58 12.17 -5.79
CA LEU A 144 0.75 13.35 -5.99
C LEU A 144 1.62 14.51 -6.49
N VAL A 145 1.26 15.03 -7.67
CA VAL A 145 1.86 16.27 -8.20
C VAL A 145 1.23 17.45 -7.48
N LEU A 146 2.08 18.32 -6.96
CA LEU A 146 1.73 19.59 -6.36
C LEU A 146 1.80 20.68 -7.42
N ASP A 147 0.64 21.04 -7.96
CA ASP A 147 0.46 22.21 -8.80
C ASP A 147 -0.45 23.17 -8.02
N LEU A 148 0.12 24.22 -7.44
CA LEU A 148 -0.67 25.26 -6.77
C LEU A 148 -1.11 26.28 -7.82
N PRO A 149 -2.40 26.67 -7.86
CA PRO A 149 -2.83 27.73 -8.76
C PRO A 149 -2.08 29.03 -8.43
N ALA A 150 -1.48 29.64 -9.45
CA ALA A 150 -0.84 30.95 -9.32
C ALA A 150 -1.89 32.00 -8.88
N ASP A 151 -1.68 32.57 -7.70
CA ASP A 151 -2.42 33.68 -7.08
C ASP A 151 -3.91 33.46 -6.71
N ALA A 152 -4.21 33.60 -5.42
CA ALA A 152 -5.52 33.92 -4.87
C ALA A 152 -5.44 35.18 -4.00
#